data_AF-A0A1D5RLU0-F1
#
_entry.id   AF-A0A1D5RLU0-F1
#
_cell.length_a   1.000
_cell.length_b   1.000
_cell.length_c   1.000
_cell.angle_alpha   90.00
_cell.angle_beta   90.00
_cell.angle_gamma   90.00
#
_symmetry.space_group_name_H-M   'P 1'
#
loop_
_entity.id
_entity.type
_entity.pdbx_description
1 polymer ?
#
loop_
_entity_poly.entity_id
_entity_poly.type
_entity_poly.pdbx_seq_one_letter_code
_entity_poly.pdbx_strand_id
1 'polypeptide(L)'
;MSWLEENVHEVLQAVDAGDPAVEACENRRKVLYQRAPRNIHRHVILSEIKEAVAALPSDVTTQSVMGFDPLPPLDTIYSYVRPERLSPVSHGNTIALFFRSLLPNYTTEL
;
A
#
# COMPACT_ATOMS: atom_id res chain seq x y z
N MET A 1 -31.93 7.15 -9.57
CA MET A 1 -31.43 5.97 -8.84
C MET A 1 -32.24 4.69 -9.11
N SER A 2 -33.32 4.71 -9.92
CA SER A 2 -34.21 3.55 -10.15
C SER A 2 -33.52 2.34 -10.81
N TRP A 3 -32.58 2.57 -11.74
CA TRP A 3 -31.91 1.48 -12.45
C TRP A 3 -31.24 0.46 -11.51
N LEU A 4 -30.50 0.92 -10.50
CA LEU A 4 -29.81 0.01 -9.58
C LEU A 4 -30.82 -0.79 -8.74
N GLU A 5 -31.87 -0.12 -8.26
CA GLU A 5 -32.91 -0.75 -7.45
C GLU A 5 -33.64 -1.84 -8.23
N GLU A 6 -34.04 -1.56 -9.47
CA GLU A 6 -34.69 -2.52 -10.37
C GLU A 6 -33.80 -3.75 -10.61
N ASN A 7 -32.52 -3.54 -10.95
CA ASN A 7 -31.58 -4.64 -11.19
C ASN A 7 -31.32 -5.46 -9.92
N VAL A 8 -31.22 -4.82 -8.75
CA VAL A 8 -31.05 -5.53 -7.48
C VAL A 8 -32.28 -6.40 -7.20
N HIS A 9 -33.48 -5.89 -7.45
CA HIS A 9 -34.70 -6.64 -7.22
C HIS A 9 -34.80 -7.88 -8.13
N GLU A 10 -34.46 -7.75 -9.42
CA GLU A 10 -34.41 -8.88 -10.35
C GLU A 10 -33.38 -9.93 -9.93
N VAL A 11 -32.17 -9.52 -9.53
CA VAL A 11 -31.14 -10.45 -9.07
C VAL A 11 -31.55 -11.17 -7.80
N LEU A 12 -32.16 -10.48 -6.83
CA LEU A 12 -32.65 -11.10 -5.61
C LEU A 12 -33.71 -12.16 -5.91
N GLN A 13 -34.67 -11.86 -6.81
CA GLN A 13 -35.67 -12.84 -7.23
C GLN A 13 -35.04 -14.06 -7.91
N ALA A 14 -34.04 -13.87 -8.77
CA ALA A 14 -33.34 -14.99 -9.42
C ALA A 14 -32.57 -15.86 -8.42
N VAL A 15 -31.96 -15.24 -7.39
CA VAL A 15 -31.30 -15.96 -6.29
C VAL A 15 -32.30 -16.76 -5.47
N ASP A 16 -33.41 -16.16 -5.06
CA ASP A 16 -34.46 -16.82 -4.27
C ASP A 16 -35.14 -17.96 -5.05
N ALA A 17 -35.26 -17.82 -6.36
CA ALA A 17 -35.78 -18.86 -7.26
C ALA A 17 -34.78 -20.00 -7.52
N GLY A 18 -33.51 -19.87 -7.08
CA GLY A 18 -32.48 -20.87 -7.27
C GLY A 18 -31.97 -20.98 -8.71
N ASP A 19 -31.88 -19.87 -9.43
CA ASP A 19 -31.40 -19.85 -10.82
C ASP A 19 -29.99 -20.49 -10.95
N PRO A 20 -29.79 -21.47 -11.86
CA PRO A 20 -28.48 -22.11 -12.07
C PRO A 20 -27.36 -21.12 -12.46
N ALA A 21 -27.69 -19.95 -12.98
CA ALA A 21 -26.72 -18.89 -13.27
C ALA A 21 -25.99 -18.41 -12.00
N VAL A 22 -26.62 -18.48 -10.82
CA VAL A 22 -26.02 -18.10 -9.54
C VAL A 22 -24.87 -19.04 -9.21
N GLU A 23 -25.10 -20.35 -9.30
CA GLU A 23 -24.06 -21.36 -9.07
C GLU A 23 -22.93 -21.25 -10.11
N ALA A 24 -23.26 -21.05 -11.38
CA ALA A 24 -22.28 -20.84 -12.43
C ALA A 24 -21.39 -19.61 -12.17
N CYS A 25 -22.00 -18.49 -11.73
CA CYS A 25 -21.28 -17.29 -11.33
C CYS A 25 -20.38 -17.53 -10.11
N GLU A 26 -20.88 -18.25 -9.10
CA GLU A 26 -20.10 -18.59 -7.91
C GLU A 26 -18.88 -19.44 -8.26
N ASN A 27 -19.07 -20.49 -9.06
CA ASN A 27 -18.00 -21.36 -9.53
C ASN A 27 -16.97 -20.59 -10.34
N ARG A 28 -17.43 -19.70 -11.23
CA ARG A 28 -16.54 -18.83 -12.00
C ARG A 28 -15.75 -17.89 -11.09
N ARG A 29 -16.37 -17.33 -10.05
CA ARG A 29 -15.70 -16.47 -9.06
C ARG A 29 -14.61 -17.23 -8.31
N LYS A 30 -14.87 -18.46 -7.87
CA LYS A 30 -13.89 -19.32 -7.18
C LYS A 30 -12.67 -19.61 -8.07
N VAL A 31 -12.89 -19.81 -9.37
CA VAL A 31 -11.79 -20.11 -10.32
C VAL A 31 -10.99 -18.85 -10.68
N LEU A 32 -11.67 -17.73 -10.99
CA LEU A 32 -11.03 -16.53 -11.50
C LEU A 32 -10.42 -15.63 -10.42
N TYR A 33 -11.01 -15.61 -9.22
CA TYR A 33 -10.64 -14.67 -8.15
C TYR A 33 -10.16 -15.43 -6.90
N GLN A 34 -9.20 -16.33 -7.09
CA GLN A 34 -8.62 -17.12 -6.00
C GLN A 34 -7.86 -16.26 -4.98
N ARG A 35 -7.26 -15.16 -5.44
CA ARG A 35 -6.53 -14.20 -4.60
C ARG A 35 -6.85 -12.79 -5.06
N ALA A 36 -6.98 -11.88 -4.11
CA ALA A 36 -7.13 -10.47 -4.43
C ALA A 36 -5.81 -9.91 -4.98
N PRO A 37 -5.86 -9.06 -6.01
CA PRO A 37 -4.66 -8.41 -6.54
C PRO A 37 -4.11 -7.37 -5.56
N ARG A 38 -2.83 -7.00 -5.75
CA ARG A 38 -2.08 -6.12 -4.83
C ARG A 38 -2.74 -4.76 -4.60
N ASN A 39 -3.42 -4.20 -5.61
CA ASN A 39 -4.14 -2.94 -5.48
C ASN A 39 -5.34 -3.05 -4.52
N ILE A 40 -6.04 -4.18 -4.50
CA ILE A 40 -7.13 -4.43 -3.55
C ILE A 40 -6.58 -4.61 -2.14
N HIS A 41 -5.49 -5.36 -1.98
CA HIS A 41 -4.80 -5.44 -0.68
C HIS A 41 -4.38 -4.06 -0.16
N ARG A 42 -3.83 -3.21 -1.03
CA ARG A 42 -3.44 -1.83 -0.66
C ARG A 42 -4.65 -1.05 -0.16
N HIS A 43 -5.77 -1.12 -0.86
CA HIS A 43 -7.00 -0.45 -0.44
C HIS A 43 -7.48 -0.93 0.94
N VAL A 44 -7.45 -2.25 1.19
CA VAL A 44 -7.84 -2.82 2.49
C VAL A 44 -6.94 -2.35 3.63
N ILE A 45 -5.62 -2.28 3.40
CA ILE A 45 -4.69 -1.76 4.43
C ILE A 45 -4.98 -0.29 4.72
N LEU A 46 -5.14 0.53 3.67
CA LEU A 46 -5.37 1.97 3.78
C LEU A 46 -6.74 2.33 4.36
N SER A 47 -7.74 1.44 4.27
CA SER A 47 -9.07 1.70 4.83
C SER A 47 -9.13 1.53 6.35
N GLU A 48 -8.09 0.96 6.97
CA GLU A 48 -7.98 0.73 8.42
C GLU A 48 -9.12 -0.11 9.04
N ILE A 49 -9.87 -0.84 8.20
CA ILE A 49 -10.94 -1.73 8.66
C ILE A 49 -10.29 -2.98 9.26
N LYS A 50 -10.23 -3.05 10.59
CA LYS A 50 -9.52 -4.11 11.34
C LYS A 50 -9.90 -5.52 10.92
N GLU A 51 -11.19 -5.78 10.70
CA GLU A 51 -11.68 -7.10 10.28
C GLU A 51 -11.20 -7.48 8.88
N ALA A 52 -11.22 -6.52 7.94
CA ALA A 52 -10.76 -6.74 6.59
C ALA A 52 -9.24 -6.92 6.53
N VAL A 53 -8.49 -6.14 7.33
CA VAL A 53 -7.03 -6.29 7.46
C VAL A 53 -6.67 -7.64 8.07
N ALA A 54 -7.43 -8.14 9.04
CA ALA A 54 -7.23 -9.46 9.63
C ALA A 54 -7.47 -10.62 8.65
N ALA A 55 -8.29 -10.40 7.62
CA ALA A 55 -8.53 -11.36 6.55
C ALA A 55 -7.44 -11.37 5.46
N LEU A 56 -6.48 -10.43 5.51
CA LEU A 56 -5.40 -10.38 4.53
C LEU A 56 -4.37 -11.51 4.76
N PRO A 57 -3.75 -12.00 3.67
CA PRO A 57 -2.62 -12.91 3.76
C PRO A 57 -1.45 -12.34 4.60
N SER A 58 -0.73 -13.21 5.33
CA SER A 58 0.35 -12.79 6.24
C SER A 58 1.57 -12.20 5.54
N ASP A 59 1.83 -12.59 4.29
CA ASP A 59 2.86 -12.01 3.41
C ASP A 59 2.59 -10.53 3.11
N VAL A 60 1.32 -10.12 3.12
CA VAL A 60 0.90 -8.74 2.86
C VAL A 60 1.02 -7.88 4.13
N THR A 61 0.58 -8.41 5.28
CA THR A 61 0.55 -7.65 6.54
C THR A 61 1.95 -7.41 7.13
N THR A 62 2.90 -8.33 6.89
CA THR A 62 4.30 -8.20 7.36
C THR A 62 5.13 -7.22 6.54
N GLN A 63 4.84 -7.05 5.25
CA GLN A 63 5.57 -6.11 4.36
C GLN A 63 5.19 -4.65 4.56
N SER A 64 4.03 -4.37 5.16
CA SER A 64 3.46 -3.02 5.28
C SER A 64 4.18 -2.11 6.29
N VAL A 65 5.34 -2.52 6.81
CA VAL A 65 6.03 -1.84 7.90
C VAL A 65 6.82 -0.64 7.35
N MET A 66 6.28 0.56 7.57
CA MET A 66 6.97 1.87 7.55
C MET A 66 7.37 2.48 6.19
N GLY A 67 6.50 2.41 5.18
CA GLY A 67 6.61 3.19 3.94
C GLY A 67 5.40 4.10 3.70
N PHE A 68 5.56 5.20 2.94
CA PHE A 68 4.44 6.06 2.51
C PHE A 68 3.35 5.29 1.73
N ASP A 69 3.74 4.22 1.02
CA ASP A 69 2.83 3.23 0.41
C ASP A 69 3.06 1.88 1.12
N PRO A 70 2.02 1.27 1.72
CA PRO A 70 2.15 -0.03 2.39
C PRO A 70 2.49 -1.18 1.43
N LEU A 71 2.20 -1.04 0.13
CA LEU A 71 2.44 -2.07 -0.87
C LEU A 71 2.89 -1.44 -2.20
N PRO A 72 4.13 -0.95 -2.34
CA PRO A 72 4.60 -0.35 -3.59
C PRO A 72 4.52 -1.32 -4.78
N PRO A 73 4.39 -0.86 -6.03
CA PRO A 73 4.47 -1.72 -7.22
C PRO A 73 5.75 -2.57 -7.22
N LEU A 74 5.67 -3.81 -7.72
CA LEU A 74 6.84 -4.70 -7.77
C LEU A 74 7.90 -4.21 -8.77
N ASP A 75 7.46 -3.46 -9.78
CA ASP A 75 8.22 -2.86 -10.85
C ASP A 75 8.41 -1.35 -10.63
N THR A 76 8.54 -0.92 -9.37
CA THR A 76 8.75 0.50 -9.05
C THR A 76 10.04 1.00 -9.71
N ILE A 77 9.92 1.99 -10.60
CA ILE A 77 11.06 2.67 -11.21
C ILE A 77 11.49 3.81 -10.29
N TYR A 78 12.69 3.69 -9.71
CA TYR A 78 13.28 4.77 -8.92
C TYR A 78 13.94 5.79 -9.85
N SER A 79 13.32 6.95 -10.03
CA SER A 79 13.88 8.05 -10.81
C SER A 79 15.02 8.79 -10.09
N TYR A 80 15.08 8.67 -8.76
CA TYR A 80 16.11 9.27 -7.93
C TYR A 80 16.71 8.22 -6.99
N VAL A 81 18.01 7.99 -7.13
CA VAL A 81 18.79 7.24 -6.16
C VAL A 81 19.53 8.27 -5.32
N ARG A 82 19.20 8.35 -4.03
CA ARG A 82 19.92 9.23 -3.10
C ARG A 82 21.40 8.80 -3.10
N PRO A 83 22.35 9.68 -3.44
CA PRO A 83 23.76 9.37 -3.33
C PRO A 83 24.10 8.95 -1.90
N GLU A 84 25.02 8.00 -1.76
CA GLU A 84 25.51 7.59 -0.46
C GLU A 84 26.00 8.82 0.29
N ARG A 85 25.32 9.16 1.38
CA ARG A 85 25.79 10.22 2.26
C ARG A 85 27.01 9.62 2.93
N LEU A 86 28.19 10.14 2.60
CA LEU A 86 29.30 10.08 3.54
C LEU A 86 28.74 10.64 4.84
N SER A 87 28.43 9.79 5.80
CA SER A 87 28.08 10.27 7.13
C SER A 87 29.35 10.97 7.58
N PRO A 88 29.38 12.30 7.75
CA PRO A 88 30.36 12.83 8.64
C PRO A 88 29.80 12.44 10.01
N VAL A 89 30.05 11.21 10.43
CA VAL A 89 30.40 11.00 11.84
C VAL A 89 31.78 11.62 12.04
N SER A 90 31.91 12.90 11.65
CA SER A 90 32.86 13.79 12.28
C SER A 90 32.13 14.12 13.56
N HIS A 91 32.71 13.75 14.69
CA HIS A 91 32.34 14.21 16.02
C HIS A 91 32.53 15.75 16.15
N GLY A 92 32.01 16.50 15.18
CA GLY A 92 32.19 17.93 15.02
C GLY A 92 31.14 18.66 15.85
N ASN A 93 31.62 19.31 16.91
CA ASN A 93 30.89 20.26 17.74
C ASN A 93 29.86 21.06 16.91
N THR A 94 28.59 21.10 17.34
CA THR A 94 27.49 21.85 16.68
C THR A 94 27.86 23.30 16.37
N ILE A 95 28.74 23.90 17.17
CA ILE A 95 29.29 25.25 16.95
C ILE A 95 30.08 25.32 15.64
N ALA A 96 30.89 24.31 15.31
CA ALA A 96 31.64 24.25 14.06
C ALA A 96 30.70 24.13 12.84
N LEU A 97 29.56 23.45 13.00
CA LEU A 97 28.52 23.40 11.96
C LEU A 97 27.85 24.76 11.76
N PHE A 98 27.56 25.49 12.85
CA PHE A 98 27.05 26.86 12.77
C PHE A 98 28.03 27.79 12.04
N PHE A 99 29.32 27.72 12.36
CA PHE A 99 30.30 28.54 11.65
C PHE A 99 30.51 28.11 10.19
N ARG A 100 30.42 26.82 9.86
CA ARG A 100 30.46 26.35 8.47
C ARG A 100 29.24 26.77 7.65
N SER A 101 28.08 26.98 8.26
CA SER A 101 26.90 27.50 7.54
C SER A 101 27.06 28.97 7.15
N LEU A 102 27.78 29.75 7.97
CA LEU A 102 28.11 31.15 7.69
C LEU A 102 29.36 31.31 6.83
N LEU A 103 30.37 30.48 7.07
CA LEU A 103 31.71 30.55 6.50
C LEU A 103 32.10 29.14 5.99
N PRO A 104 31.85 28.83 4.70
CA PRO A 104 32.04 27.49 4.15
C PRO A 104 33.43 26.87 4.37
N ASN A 105 34.45 27.71 4.55
CA ASN A 105 35.84 27.29 4.76
C ASN A 105 36.29 27.29 6.24
N TYR A 106 35.35 27.36 7.20
CA TYR A 106 35.70 27.29 8.62
C TYR A 106 36.25 25.91 9.00
N THR A 107 37.49 25.89 9.47
CA THR A 107 38.17 24.72 10.04
C THR A 107 38.55 25.03 11.50
N THR A 108 38.34 24.05 12.39
CA THR A 108 38.84 24.10 13.77
C THR A 108 40.26 23.54 13.77
N GLU A 109 41.24 24.30 13.33
CA GLU A 109 42.64 23.94 13.53
C GLU A 109 43.12 24.51 14.87
N LEU A 110 43.29 23.60 15.84
CA LEU A 110 44.08 23.74 17.08
C LEU A 110 44.64 22.36 17.43
#